data_AF-A0A919HV98-F1
#
_entry.id   AF-A0A919HV98-F1
#
_cell.length_a   1.000
_cell.length_b   1.000
_cell.length_c   1.000
_cell.angle_alpha   90.00
_cell.angle_beta   90.00
_cell.angle_gamma   90.00
#
_symmetry.space_group_name_H-M   'P 1'
#
loop_
_entity.id
_entity.type
_entity.pdbx_description
1 polymer ?
#
loop_
_entity_poly.entity_id
_entity_poly.type
_entity_poly.pdbx_seq_one_letter_code
_entity_poly.pdbx_strand_id
1 'polypeptide(L)'
;MPLALFALTIGAFAIGTTEFVIVGLVPTIAQQLSISLPSAGLLVSIYALGVAIGAPVLTALTGRMPRKQLLLALMVLFTAGNVLAAGPGYETLIPARLLTGPAHGVFFSIGSTIATSPVAKRKRPRPLPLCSAA
;
A
#
# COMPACT_ATOMS: atom_id res chain seq x y z
N MET A 1 -6.31 -12.75 -15.74
CA MET A 1 -5.19 -11.96 -15.18
C MET A 1 -4.33 -12.85 -14.30
N PRO A 2 -3.00 -12.66 -14.23
CA PRO A 2 -2.16 -13.34 -13.24
C PRO A 2 -2.70 -13.12 -11.83
N LEU A 3 -2.75 -14.17 -11.01
CA LEU A 3 -3.29 -14.11 -9.64
C LEU A 3 -2.63 -13.01 -8.79
N ALA A 4 -1.33 -12.77 -9.02
CA ALA A 4 -0.58 -11.70 -8.36
C ALA A 4 -1.11 -10.30 -8.70
N LEU A 5 -1.48 -10.02 -9.96
CA LEU A 5 -2.02 -8.71 -10.35
C LEU A 5 -3.42 -8.50 -9.79
N PHE A 6 -4.23 -9.55 -9.71
CA PHE A 6 -5.54 -9.50 -9.07
C PHE A 6 -5.42 -9.18 -7.57
N ALA A 7 -4.51 -9.87 -6.86
CA ALA A 7 -4.24 -9.60 -5.45
C ALA A 7 -3.71 -8.18 -5.21
N LEU A 8 -2.80 -7.69 -6.07
CA LEU A 8 -2.31 -6.32 -6.01
C LEU A 8 -3.42 -5.29 -6.24
N THR A 9 -4.34 -5.56 -7.16
CA THR A 9 -5.48 -4.68 -7.44
C THR A 9 -6.41 -4.58 -6.23
N ILE A 10 -6.74 -5.71 -5.61
CA ILE A 10 -7.57 -5.72 -4.39
C ILE A 10 -6.87 -4.96 -3.26
N GLY A 11 -5.58 -5.20 -3.04
CA GLY A 11 -4.81 -4.48 -2.01
C GLY A 11 -4.75 -2.97 -2.27
N ALA A 12 -4.48 -2.56 -3.51
CA ALA A 12 -4.46 -1.15 -3.90
C ALA A 12 -5.84 -0.49 -3.71
N PHE A 13 -6.91 -1.19 -4.06
CA PHE A 13 -8.29 -0.73 -3.85
C PHE A 13 -8.62 -0.58 -2.36
N ALA A 14 -8.26 -1.56 -1.53
CA ALA A 14 -8.50 -1.52 -0.09
C ALA A 14 -7.75 -0.35 0.57
N ILE A 15 -6.47 -0.16 0.24
CA ILE A 15 -5.69 0.98 0.72
C ILE A 15 -6.28 2.30 0.24
N GLY A 16 -6.57 2.41 -1.06
CA GLY A 16 -7.13 3.63 -1.65
C GLY A 16 -8.46 4.02 -1.00
N THR A 17 -9.36 3.07 -0.82
CA THR A 17 -10.66 3.32 -0.18
C THR A 17 -10.48 3.86 1.23
N THR A 18 -9.59 3.26 2.02
CA THR A 18 -9.30 3.69 3.39
C THR A 18 -8.82 5.14 3.44
N GLU A 19 -8.00 5.56 2.49
CA GLU A 19 -7.41 6.90 2.50
C GLU A 19 -8.31 7.96 1.90
N PHE A 20 -8.91 7.70 0.73
CA PHE A 20 -9.73 8.68 0.05
C PHE A 20 -11.06 8.94 0.78
N VAL A 21 -11.64 7.91 1.41
CA VAL A 21 -12.87 8.07 2.19
C VAL A 21 -12.65 9.01 3.37
N ILE A 22 -11.52 8.88 4.07
CA ILE A 22 -11.24 9.73 5.23
C ILE A 22 -11.09 11.20 4.86
N VAL A 23 -10.49 11.53 3.72
CA VAL A 23 -10.37 12.92 3.26
C VAL A 23 -11.76 13.54 3.09
N GLY A 24 -12.72 12.77 2.56
CA GLY A 24 -14.12 13.20 2.45
C GLY A 24 -14.85 13.27 3.79
N LEU A 25 -14.42 12.50 4.79
CA LEU A 25 -15.04 12.43 6.12
C LEU A 25 -14.38 13.34 7.17
N VAL A 26 -13.35 14.13 6.83
CA VAL A 26 -12.67 15.01 7.80
C VAL A 26 -13.64 15.88 8.62
N PRO A 27 -14.66 16.54 8.01
CA PRO A 27 -15.64 17.31 8.79
C PRO A 27 -16.46 16.44 9.75
N THR A 28 -16.85 15.24 9.32
CA THR A 28 -17.58 14.27 10.14
C THR A 28 -16.74 13.76 11.30
N ILE A 29 -15.46 13.45 11.06
CA ILE A 29 -14.51 13.04 12.10
C ILE A 29 -14.34 14.14 13.14
N ALA A 30 -14.21 15.40 12.71
CA ALA A 30 -14.10 16.54 13.61
C ALA A 30 -15.32 16.65 14.54
N GLN A 31 -16.53 16.51 13.98
CA GLN A 31 -17.78 16.54 14.73
C GLN A 31 -17.91 15.34 15.70
N GLN A 32 -17.69 14.12 15.22
CA GLN A 32 -17.87 12.90 16.02
C GLN A 32 -16.89 12.82 17.20
N LEU A 33 -15.67 13.33 17.03
CA LEU A 33 -14.65 13.35 18.07
C LEU A 33 -14.64 14.64 18.90
N SER A 34 -15.52 15.61 18.58
CA SER A 34 -15.53 16.94 19.21
C SER A 34 -14.15 17.64 19.17
N ILE A 35 -13.44 17.50 18.05
CA ILE A 35 -12.14 18.15 17.80
C ILE A 35 -12.26 19.23 16.74
N SER A 36 -11.25 20.10 16.64
CA SER A 36 -11.22 21.12 15.60
C SER A 36 -11.05 20.51 14.19
N LEU A 37 -11.59 21.18 13.17
CA LEU A 37 -11.40 20.78 11.77
C LEU A 37 -9.91 20.68 11.37
N PRO A 38 -9.03 21.64 11.76
CA PRO A 38 -7.59 21.49 11.55
C PRO A 38 -7.01 20.22 12.18
N SER A 39 -7.42 19.86 13.41
CA SER A 39 -6.96 18.64 14.08
C SER A 39 -7.36 17.38 13.31
N ALA A 40 -8.59 17.31 12.80
CA ALA A 40 -9.00 16.20 11.94
C ALA A 40 -8.20 16.16 10.63
N GLY A 41 -7.91 17.32 10.04
CA GLY A 41 -7.04 17.45 8.86
C GLY A 41 -5.60 16.94 9.10
N LEU A 42 -5.07 17.10 10.31
CA LEU A 42 -3.74 16.58 10.65
C LEU A 42 -3.63 15.06 10.51
N LEU A 43 -4.73 14.31 10.63
CA LEU A 43 -4.70 12.85 10.39
C LEU A 43 -4.25 12.53 8.96
N VAL A 44 -4.68 13.33 7.99
CA VAL A 44 -4.27 13.21 6.58
C VAL A 44 -2.81 13.62 6.41
N SER A 45 -2.38 14.73 7.04
CA SER A 45 -1.00 15.20 6.98
C SER A 45 -0.01 14.22 7.62
N ILE A 46 -0.34 13.64 8.77
CA ILE A 46 0.48 12.63 9.47
C ILE A 46 0.60 11.37 8.62
N TYR A 47 -0.49 10.93 7.98
CA TYR A 47 -0.43 9.82 7.06
C TYR A 47 0.48 10.11 5.86
N ALA A 48 0.32 11.28 5.24
CA ALA A 48 1.16 11.71 4.13
C ALA A 48 2.64 11.78 4.53
N LEU A 49 2.94 12.24 5.75
CA LEU A 49 4.29 12.21 6.31
C LEU A 49 4.82 10.78 6.47
N GLY A 50 3.97 9.88 6.99
CA GLY A 50 4.28 8.45 7.11
C GLY A 50 4.57 7.80 5.76
N VAL A 51 3.84 8.16 4.71
CA VAL A 51 4.13 7.73 3.33
C VAL A 51 5.46 8.33 2.85
N ALA A 52 5.62 9.65 2.96
CA ALA A 52 6.75 10.39 2.40
C ALA A 52 8.10 9.98 3.00
N ILE A 53 8.14 9.78 4.32
CA ILE A 53 9.38 9.44 5.04
C ILE A 53 9.46 7.93 5.28
N GLY A 54 8.37 7.33 5.73
CA GLY A 54 8.37 5.93 6.14
C GLY A 54 8.51 4.97 4.97
N ALA A 55 7.99 5.29 3.78
CA ALA A 55 8.14 4.38 2.65
C ALA A 55 9.59 4.26 2.14
N PRO A 56 10.36 5.34 1.93
CA PRO A 56 11.80 5.23 1.63
C PRO A 56 12.58 4.48 2.70
N VAL A 57 12.35 4.80 3.98
CA VAL A 57 13.03 4.16 5.12
C VAL A 57 12.72 2.67 5.16
N LEU A 58 11.44 2.29 5.12
CA LEU A 58 11.01 0.90 5.16
C LEU A 58 11.47 0.13 3.92
N THR A 59 11.50 0.77 2.75
CA THR A 59 12.05 0.17 1.53
C THR A 59 13.54 -0.12 1.67
N ALA A 60 14.31 0.81 2.23
CA ALA A 60 15.74 0.60 2.48
C ALA A 60 15.99 -0.55 3.46
N LEU A 61 15.20 -0.64 4.54
CA LEU A 61 15.30 -1.71 5.54
C LEU A 61 14.88 -3.08 5.00
N THR A 62 13.93 -3.13 4.06
CA THR A 62 13.34 -4.38 3.56
C THR A 62 13.85 -4.82 2.19
N GLY A 63 14.90 -4.15 1.66
CA GLY A 63 15.39 -4.37 0.29
C GLY A 63 15.83 -5.81 -0.03
N ARG A 64 16.18 -6.61 0.98
CA ARG A 64 16.58 -8.02 0.83
C ARG A 64 15.41 -9.02 0.98
N MET A 65 14.22 -8.57 1.38
CA MET A 65 13.09 -9.46 1.60
C MET A 65 12.48 -9.92 0.26
N PRO A 66 12.05 -11.19 0.15
CA PRO A 66 11.28 -11.66 -1.00
C PRO A 66 10.01 -10.82 -1.19
N ARG A 67 9.77 -10.33 -2.42
CA ARG A 67 8.69 -9.37 -2.71
C ARG A 67 7.31 -9.85 -2.26
N LYS A 68 7.00 -11.13 -2.45
CA LYS A 68 5.73 -11.72 -1.99
C LYS A 68 5.58 -11.64 -0.46
N GLN A 69 6.62 -11.98 0.29
CA GLN A 69 6.59 -11.95 1.76
C GLN A 69 6.46 -10.50 2.26
N LEU A 70 7.18 -9.58 1.63
CA LEU A 70 7.08 -8.15 1.96
C LEU A 70 5.68 -7.62 1.72
N LEU A 71 5.08 -7.86 0.55
CA LEU A 71 3.70 -7.43 0.26
C LEU A 71 2.67 -7.98 1.25
N LEU A 72 2.81 -9.24 1.66
CA LEU A 72 1.95 -9.84 2.69
C LEU A 72 2.17 -9.17 4.06
N ALA A 73 3.41 -8.96 4.47
CA ALA A 73 3.73 -8.29 5.73
C ALA A 73 3.20 -6.85 5.77
N LEU A 74 3.30 -6.12 4.66
CA LEU A 74 2.74 -4.77 4.53
C LEU A 74 1.22 -4.79 4.63
N MET A 75 0.53 -5.77 4.04
CA MET A 75 -0.92 -5.91 4.19
C MET A 75 -1.34 -6.26 5.62
N VAL A 76 -0.57 -7.10 6.31
CA VAL A 76 -0.80 -7.39 7.73
C VAL A 76 -0.61 -6.13 8.57
N LEU A 77 0.48 -5.40 8.36
CA LEU A 77 0.76 -4.14 9.06
C LEU A 77 -0.33 -3.09 8.81
N PHE A 78 -0.73 -2.93 7.54
CA PHE A 78 -1.80 -2.01 7.15
C PHE A 78 -3.13 -2.38 7.82
N THR A 79 -3.47 -3.67 7.84
CA THR A 79 -4.69 -4.17 8.49
C THR A 79 -4.62 -3.94 10.00
N ALA A 80 -3.49 -4.25 10.64
CA ALA A 80 -3.30 -4.04 12.08
C ALA A 80 -3.42 -2.56 12.47
N GLY A 81 -2.86 -1.65 11.67
CA GLY A 81 -3.02 -0.21 11.88
C GLY A 81 -4.47 0.25 11.75
N ASN A 82 -5.24 -0.32 10.82
CA ASN A 82 -6.67 -0.03 10.71
C ASN A 82 -7.50 -0.63 11.85
N VAL A 83 -7.12 -1.79 12.38
CA VAL A 83 -7.71 -2.34 13.61
C VAL A 83 -7.43 -1.43 14.80
N LEU A 84 -6.22 -0.86 14.88
CA LEU A 84 -5.90 0.15 15.90
C LEU A 84 -6.78 1.40 15.77
N ALA A 85 -7.06 1.84 14.54
CA ALA A 85 -7.97 2.98 14.28
C ALA A 85 -9.42 2.74 14.71
N ALA A 86 -9.84 1.49 14.93
CA ALA A 86 -11.15 1.16 15.47
C ALA A 86 -11.25 1.40 17.00
N GLY A 87 -10.14 1.78 17.64
CA GLY A 87 -10.11 2.19 19.03
C GLY A 87 -10.80 3.54 19.30
N PRO A 88 -10.95 3.91 20.58
CA PRO A 88 -11.64 5.14 20.96
C PRO A 88 -10.76 6.37 20.71
N GLY A 89 -11.39 7.43 20.23
CA GLY A 89 -10.81 8.77 20.28
C GLY A 89 -9.73 9.08 19.24
N TYR A 90 -9.28 10.33 19.25
CA TYR A 90 -8.27 10.86 18.33
C TYR A 90 -6.89 10.22 18.51
N GLU A 91 -6.55 9.84 19.74
CA GLU A 91 -5.25 9.26 20.12
C GLU A 91 -4.95 7.90 19.48
N THR A 92 -5.98 7.15 19.09
CA THR A 92 -5.80 5.86 18.38
C THR A 92 -5.66 6.07 16.88
N LEU A 93 -6.26 7.12 16.34
CA LEU A 93 -6.19 7.47 14.92
C LEU A 93 -4.80 7.96 14.51
N ILE A 94 -4.13 8.76 15.33
CA ILE A 94 -2.78 9.27 15.03
C ILE A 94 -1.76 8.12 14.78
N PRO A 95 -1.52 7.20 15.73
CA PRO A 95 -0.56 6.12 15.54
C PRO A 95 -1.01 5.17 14.44
N ALA A 96 -2.33 4.93 14.28
CA ALA A 96 -2.85 4.17 13.16
C ALA A 96 -2.40 4.76 11.82
N ARG A 97 -2.59 6.07 11.61
CA ARG A 97 -2.14 6.77 10.39
C ARG A 97 -0.66 6.65 10.15
N LEU A 98 0.12 6.89 11.20
CA LEU A 98 1.57 6.85 11.11
C LEU A 98 2.09 5.45 10.77
N LEU A 99 1.42 4.40 11.26
CA LEU A 99 1.76 3.00 10.99
C LEU A 99 1.33 2.56 9.57
N THR A 100 0.16 2.98 9.10
CA THR A 100 -0.39 2.57 7.81
C THR A 100 0.26 3.28 6.63
N GLY A 101 0.70 4.54 6.80
CA GLY A 101 1.34 5.35 5.74
C GLY A 101 2.57 4.69 5.08
N PRO A 102 3.58 4.24 5.86
CA PRO A 102 4.74 3.53 5.31
C PRO A 102 4.32 2.28 4.53
N ALA A 103 3.37 1.50 5.05
CA ALA A 103 2.89 0.28 4.41
C ALA A 103 2.28 0.57 3.04
N HIS A 104 1.48 1.62 2.94
CA HIS A 104 0.89 2.10 1.70
C HIS A 104 1.94 2.47 0.66
N GLY A 105 2.89 3.34 1.01
CA GLY A 105 3.89 3.82 0.05
C GLY A 105 4.76 2.69 -0.51
N VAL A 106 5.21 1.76 0.35
CA VAL A 106 6.00 0.61 -0.10
C VAL A 106 5.17 -0.35 -0.95
N PHE A 107 3.91 -0.63 -0.56
CA PHE A 107 3.02 -1.51 -1.31
C PHE A 107 2.80 -1.00 -2.73
N PHE A 108 2.53 0.30 -2.90
CA PHE A 108 2.31 0.91 -4.21
C PHE A 108 3.59 0.95 -5.06
N SER A 109 4.74 1.24 -4.45
CA SER A 109 6.04 1.22 -5.14
C SER A 109 6.36 -0.17 -5.71
N ILE A 110 6.26 -1.21 -4.89
CA ILE A 110 6.53 -2.59 -5.31
C ILE A 110 5.45 -3.08 -6.27
N GLY A 111 4.18 -2.80 -5.97
CA GLY A 111 3.03 -3.18 -6.80
C GLY A 111 3.13 -2.61 -8.22
N SER A 112 3.47 -1.32 -8.35
CA SER A 112 3.77 -0.65 -9.63
C SER A 112 4.87 -1.39 -10.41
N THR A 113 5.96 -1.73 -9.74
CA THR A 113 7.10 -2.43 -10.36
C THR A 113 6.68 -3.83 -10.87
N ILE A 114 5.86 -4.55 -10.11
CA ILE A 114 5.36 -5.89 -10.50
C ILE A 114 4.36 -5.77 -11.65
N ALA A 115 3.49 -4.76 -11.64
CA ALA A 115 2.49 -4.54 -12.66
C ALA A 115 3.09 -4.11 -14.01
N THR A 116 4.19 -3.36 -13.98
CA THR A 116 4.89 -2.86 -15.17
C THR A 116 5.98 -3.81 -15.66
N SER A 117 6.40 -4.79 -14.85
CA SER A 117 7.35 -5.82 -15.26
C SER A 117 6.78 -6.61 -16.44
N PRO A 118 7.49 -6.69 -17.59
CA PRO A 118 7.07 -7.51 -18.70
C PRO A 118 6.93 -8.95 -18.21
N VAL A 119 5.70 -9.46 -18.11
CA VAL A 119 5.47 -10.88 -17.86
C VAL A 119 6.17 -11.61 -18.99
N ALA A 120 7.33 -12.20 -18.68
CA ALA A 120 8.16 -12.87 -19.66
C ALA A 120 7.25 -13.80 -20.46
N LYS A 121 7.16 -13.52 -21.77
CA LYS A 121 6.37 -14.26 -22.75
C LYS A 121 6.51 -15.75 -22.45
N ARG A 122 5.53 -16.35 -21.76
CA ARG A 122 5.38 -17.80 -21.64
C ARG A 122 4.82 -18.38 -22.93
N LYS A 123 5.46 -17.99 -24.03
CA LYS A 123 5.46 -18.52 -25.37
C LYS A 123 6.85 -18.20 -25.92
N ARG A 124 7.88 -18.89 -25.42
CA ARG A 124 9.01 -19.21 -26.30
C ARG A 124 8.47 -20.32 -27.21
N PRO A 125 8.25 -20.11 -28.52
CA PRO A 125 8.34 -21.24 -29.42
C PRO A 125 9.75 -21.82 -29.21
N ARG A 126 9.87 -23.13 -29.02
CA ARG A 126 11.17 -23.80 -29.12
C ARG A 126 11.78 -23.37 -30.47
N PRO A 127 13.07 -23.02 -30.55
CA PRO A 127 13.72 -22.95 -31.84
C PRO A 127 13.64 -24.35 -32.45
N LEU A 128 12.88 -24.50 -33.53
CA LEU A 128 12.99 -25.66 -34.41
C LEU A 128 14.36 -25.57 -35.09
N PRO A 129 15.22 -26.59 -35.01
CA PRO A 129 16.49 -26.60 -35.72
C PRO A 129 16.20 -27.04 -37.16
N LEU A 130 15.76 -26.11 -38.03
CA LEU A 130 15.56 -26.41 -39.45
C LEU A 130 15.92 -25.18 -40.29
N CYS A 131 17.21 -25.07 -40.60
CA CYS A 131 17.75 -24.91 -41.97
C CYS A 131 19.24 -24.52 -41.89
N SER A 132 20.08 -25.52 -41.64
CA SER A 132 21.37 -25.63 -42.33
C SER A 132 21.16 -26.72 -43.37
N ALA A 133 20.98 -26.34 -44.63
CA ALA A 133 21.20 -27.14 -45.84
C ALA A 133 20.60 -26.42 -47.06
N ALA A 134 21.49 -25.81 -47.86
CA ALA A 134 21.46 -25.53 -49.30
C ALA A 134 22.06 -24.17 -49.61
#